data_AF-A0A537TW60-F1
#
_entry.id   AF-A0A537TW60-F1
#
_cell.length_a   1.000
_cell.length_b   1.000
_cell.length_c   1.000
_cell.angle_alpha   90.00
_cell.angle_beta   90.00
_cell.angle_gamma   90.00
#
_symmetry.space_group_name_H-M   'P 1'
#
loop_
_entity.id
_entity.type
_entity.pdbx_description
1 polymer ?
#
loop_
_entity_poly.entity_id
_entity_poly.type
_entity_poly.pdbx_seq_one_letter_code
_entity_poly.pdbx_strand_id
1 'polypeptide(L)'
;CGWKAANRWALTGDHFDAQEALRIGMVNEVVPHDQLMETARALARRIALVPEPSVRLNKAITMMGMQAAGMYSGLLLESTLGALAHSSHNEFREKLLEAQRQHGLKAYLDMRDGPFQPEPMGPRSAKGRQKKAQ
;
A
#
# COMPACT_ATOMS: atom_id res chain seq x y z
N CYS A 1 -2.40 -2.79 -9.32
CA CYS A 1 -1.15 -3.51 -9.67
C CYS A 1 -1.43 -5.01 -9.82
N GLY A 2 -0.63 -5.71 -10.64
CA GLY A 2 -0.81 -7.15 -10.89
C GLY A 2 -0.19 -8.05 -9.81
N TRP A 3 -0.53 -9.35 -9.80
CA TRP A 3 -0.12 -10.30 -8.75
C TRP A 3 1.40 -10.39 -8.52
N LYS A 4 2.22 -10.32 -9.58
CA LYS A 4 3.68 -10.32 -9.46
C LYS A 4 4.20 -9.14 -8.65
N ALA A 5 3.67 -7.95 -8.91
CA ALA A 5 4.02 -6.75 -8.18
C ALA A 5 3.49 -6.81 -6.74
N ALA A 6 2.25 -7.27 -6.55
CA ALA A 6 1.67 -7.45 -5.21
C ALA A 6 2.53 -8.37 -4.33
N ASN A 7 2.94 -9.54 -4.86
CA ASN A 7 3.77 -10.48 -4.12
C ASN A 7 5.15 -9.92 -3.78
N ARG A 8 5.78 -9.16 -4.69
CA ARG A 8 7.08 -8.52 -4.41
C ARG A 8 7.02 -7.67 -3.13
N TRP A 9 5.96 -6.87 -2.97
CA TRP A 9 5.82 -5.97 -1.83
C TRP A 9 5.24 -6.66 -0.59
N ALA A 10 4.20 -7.47 -0.73
CA ALA A 10 3.55 -8.13 0.40
C ALA A 10 4.44 -9.17 1.10
N LEU A 11 5.34 -9.82 0.36
CA LEU A 11 6.24 -10.84 0.93
C LEU A 11 7.52 -10.25 1.54
N THR A 12 7.89 -9.02 1.18
CA THR A 12 9.11 -8.36 1.69
C THR A 12 8.80 -7.35 2.79
N GLY A 13 7.63 -6.71 2.74
CA GLY A 13 7.31 -5.59 3.63
C GLY A 13 8.05 -4.29 3.27
N ASP A 14 8.76 -4.25 2.13
CA ASP A 14 9.49 -3.07 1.66
C ASP A 14 8.53 -1.94 1.27
N HIS A 15 9.02 -0.70 1.37
CA HIS A 15 8.29 0.48 0.92
C HIS A 15 8.67 0.85 -0.51
N PHE A 16 7.72 1.49 -1.20
CA PHE A 16 7.92 2.09 -2.50
C PHE A 16 7.46 3.53 -2.52
N ASP A 17 7.99 4.32 -3.46
CA ASP A 17 7.61 5.71 -3.64
C ASP A 17 6.45 5.87 -4.64
N ALA A 18 5.99 7.11 -4.82
CA ALA A 18 4.88 7.42 -5.71
C ALA A 18 5.17 7.04 -7.18
N GLN A 19 6.43 7.13 -7.62
CA GLN A 19 6.80 6.81 -8.99
C GLN A 19 6.73 5.31 -9.25
N GLU A 20 7.19 4.52 -8.29
CA GLU A 20 7.01 3.07 -8.36
C GLU A 20 5.53 2.68 -8.28
N ALA A 21 4.74 3.35 -7.43
CA ALA A 21 3.29 3.14 -7.37
C ALA A 21 2.61 3.39 -8.73
N LEU A 22 3.06 4.40 -9.47
CA LEU A 22 2.59 4.68 -10.83
C LEU A 22 3.03 3.57 -11.79
N ARG A 23 4.31 3.19 -11.77
CA ARG A 23 4.89 2.15 -12.63
C ARG A 23 4.18 0.80 -12.49
N ILE A 24 3.77 0.42 -11.28
CA ILE A 24 3.05 -0.83 -11.02
C ILE A 24 1.53 -0.73 -11.24
N GLY A 25 1.01 0.45 -11.61
CA GLY A 25 -0.43 0.70 -11.80
C GLY A 25 -1.21 0.58 -10.48
N MET A 26 -0.66 1.11 -9.39
CA MET A 26 -1.39 1.32 -8.13
C MET A 26 -2.03 2.71 -8.08
N VAL A 27 -1.36 3.72 -8.66
CA VAL A 27 -1.92 5.06 -8.86
C VAL A 27 -1.95 5.41 -10.34
N ASN A 28 -2.82 6.33 -10.74
CA ASN A 28 -2.96 6.76 -12.13
C ASN A 28 -2.04 7.93 -12.49
N GLU A 29 -1.68 8.77 -11.52
CA GLU A 29 -0.93 10.01 -11.75
C GLU A 29 -0.14 10.38 -10.50
N VAL A 30 1.03 11.02 -10.68
CA VAL A 30 1.86 11.57 -9.61
C VAL A 30 2.10 13.04 -9.91
N VAL A 31 1.71 13.90 -8.97
CA VAL A 31 1.81 15.36 -9.09
C VAL A 31 2.54 15.96 -7.88
N PRO A 32 3.07 17.20 -8.00
CA PRO A 32 3.53 17.96 -6.85
C PRO A 32 2.47 18.05 -5.75
N HIS A 33 2.91 18.06 -4.48
CA HIS A 33 2.01 17.98 -3.32
C HIS A 33 1.02 19.15 -3.26
N ASP A 34 1.47 20.36 -3.58
CA ASP A 34 0.69 21.59 -3.63
C ASP A 34 -0.39 21.58 -4.74
N GLN A 35 -0.22 20.76 -5.77
CA GLN A 35 -1.17 20.63 -6.88
C GLN A 35 -2.19 19.50 -6.69
N LEU A 36 -2.03 18.64 -5.67
CA LEU A 36 -2.84 17.43 -5.48
C LEU A 36 -4.35 17.71 -5.54
N MET A 37 -4.82 18.70 -4.77
CA MET A 37 -6.25 19.00 -4.68
C MET A 37 -6.79 19.69 -5.94
N GLU A 38 -5.95 20.44 -6.64
CA GLU A 38 -6.32 21.08 -7.91
C GLU A 38 -6.52 20.01 -8.99
N THR A 39 -5.53 19.14 -9.19
CA THR A 39 -5.59 18.04 -10.18
C THR A 39 -6.74 17.08 -9.90
N ALA A 40 -6.93 16.66 -8.64
CA ALA A 40 -8.03 15.77 -8.27
C ALA A 40 -9.40 16.38 -8.58
N ARG A 41 -9.60 17.67 -8.28
CA ARG A 41 -10.86 18.37 -8.58
C ARG A 41 -11.03 18.60 -10.08
N ALA A 42 -9.95 18.82 -10.83
CA ALA A 42 -10.01 18.92 -12.29
C ALA A 42 -10.53 17.62 -12.92
N LEU A 43 -10.03 16.46 -12.47
CA LEU A 43 -10.53 15.16 -12.91
C LEU A 43 -12.01 14.96 -12.53
N ALA A 44 -12.39 15.30 -11.28
CA ALA A 44 -13.78 15.20 -10.84
C ALA A 44 -14.72 16.07 -11.69
N ARG A 45 -14.31 17.31 -12.02
CA ARG A 45 -15.06 18.19 -12.92
C ARG A 45 -15.23 17.57 -14.31
N ARG A 46 -14.21 16.91 -14.85
CA ARG A 46 -14.32 16.19 -16.14
C ARG A 46 -15.32 15.05 -16.09
N ILE A 47 -15.33 14.26 -15.01
CA ILE A 47 -16.30 13.18 -14.82
C ILE A 47 -17.73 13.74 -14.71
N ALA A 48 -17.90 14.86 -14.03
CA ALA A 48 -19.21 15.51 -13.83
C ALA A 48 -19.84 16.06 -15.14
N LEU A 49 -19.06 16.23 -16.20
CA LEU A 49 -19.58 16.62 -17.53
C LEU A 49 -20.20 15.45 -18.30
N VAL A 50 -19.99 14.21 -17.85
CA VAL A 50 -20.52 13.01 -18.51
C VAL A 50 -21.94 12.73 -17.98
N PRO A 51 -22.91 12.33 -18.84
CA PRO A 51 -24.24 11.95 -18.38
C PRO A 51 -24.19 10.91 -17.25
N GLU A 52 -24.96 11.16 -16.20
CA GLU A 52 -24.99 10.34 -14.99
C GLU A 52 -25.21 8.83 -15.27
N PRO A 53 -26.11 8.41 -16.18
CA PRO A 53 -26.30 7.00 -16.48
C PRO A 53 -25.04 6.36 -17.09
N SER A 54 -24.33 7.10 -17.96
CA SER A 54 -23.10 6.62 -18.61
C SER A 54 -21.97 6.39 -17.59
N VAL A 55 -21.78 7.32 -16.65
CA VAL A 55 -20.78 7.17 -15.59
C VAL A 55 -21.07 5.92 -14.73
N ARG A 56 -22.35 5.72 -14.36
CA ARG A 56 -22.77 4.58 -13.53
C ARG A 56 -22.58 3.26 -14.25
N LEU A 57 -23.02 3.14 -15.50
CA LEU A 57 -22.91 1.90 -16.27
C LEU A 57 -21.43 1.53 -16.54
N ASN A 58 -20.61 2.52 -16.93
CA ASN A 58 -19.17 2.29 -17.16
C ASN A 58 -18.42 1.86 -15.90
N LYS A 59 -18.75 2.45 -14.74
CA LYS A 59 -18.21 2.02 -13.46
C LYS A 59 -18.69 0.61 -13.09
N ALA A 60 -19.98 0.33 -13.28
CA ALA A 60 -20.59 -0.94 -12.92
C ALA A 60 -19.97 -2.11 -13.68
N ILE A 61 -19.80 -2.01 -15.00
CA ILE A 61 -19.25 -3.11 -15.81
C ILE A 61 -17.82 -3.48 -15.39
N THR A 62 -16.99 -2.48 -15.09
CA THR A 62 -15.61 -2.71 -14.63
C THR A 62 -15.58 -3.36 -13.24
N MET A 63 -16.43 -2.89 -12.32
CA MET A 63 -16.53 -3.47 -10.98
C MET A 63 -17.08 -4.90 -11.01
N MET A 64 -18.07 -5.19 -11.87
CA MET A 64 -18.58 -6.54 -12.06
C MET A 64 -17.52 -7.49 -12.63
N GLY A 65 -16.66 -7.02 -13.55
CA GLY A 65 -15.51 -7.79 -14.02
C GLY A 65 -14.54 -8.15 -12.88
N MET A 66 -14.26 -7.21 -11.98
CA MET A 66 -13.42 -7.46 -10.79
C MET A 66 -14.06 -8.47 -9.84
N GLN A 67 -15.38 -8.40 -9.64
CA GLN A 67 -16.14 -9.35 -8.83
C GLN A 67 -16.10 -10.76 -9.45
N ALA A 68 -16.32 -10.86 -10.76
CA ALA A 68 -16.24 -12.12 -11.50
C ALA A 68 -14.85 -12.75 -11.44
N ALA A 69 -13.80 -11.94 -11.38
CA ALA A 69 -12.41 -12.39 -11.17
C ALA A 69 -12.12 -12.88 -9.74
N GLY A 70 -13.11 -12.94 -8.85
CA GLY A 70 -12.99 -13.49 -7.50
C GLY A 70 -12.52 -12.50 -6.43
N MET A 71 -12.56 -11.19 -6.70
CA MET A 71 -12.11 -10.17 -5.75
C MET A 71 -12.80 -10.29 -4.38
N TYR A 72 -14.12 -10.53 -4.37
CA TYR A 72 -14.86 -10.65 -3.11
C TYR A 72 -14.44 -11.87 -2.29
N SER A 73 -14.25 -13.02 -2.93
CA SER A 73 -13.73 -14.22 -2.27
C SER A 73 -12.33 -14.00 -1.71
N GLY A 74 -11.47 -13.29 -2.45
CA GLY A 74 -10.13 -12.92 -1.98
C GLY A 74 -10.16 -12.02 -0.73
N LEU A 75 -11.04 -11.01 -0.71
CA LEU A 75 -11.20 -10.11 0.44
C LEU A 75 -11.78 -10.82 1.67
N LEU A 76 -12.74 -11.74 1.49
CA LEU A 76 -13.26 -12.55 2.60
C LEU A 76 -12.18 -13.45 3.22
N LEU A 77 -11.31 -14.03 2.38
CA LEU A 77 -10.21 -14.87 2.84
C LEU A 77 -9.13 -14.05 3.56
N GLU A 78 -8.85 -12.83 3.08
CA GLU A 78 -7.85 -11.92 3.65
C GLU A 78 -8.07 -11.70 5.15
N SER A 79 -9.30 -11.45 5.59
CA SER A 79 -9.58 -11.17 7.00
C SER A 79 -9.28 -12.37 7.90
N THR A 80 -9.60 -13.59 7.44
CA THR A 80 -9.29 -14.83 8.17
C THR A 80 -7.79 -15.08 8.25
N LEU A 81 -7.08 -14.97 7.11
CA LEU A 81 -5.63 -15.16 7.07
C LEU A 81 -4.89 -14.07 7.87
N GLY A 82 -5.40 -12.84 7.82
CA GLY A 82 -4.90 -11.72 8.59
C GLY A 82 -5.01 -11.97 10.10
N ALA A 83 -6.15 -12.48 10.58
CA ALA A 83 -6.31 -12.86 11.97
C ALA A 83 -5.28 -13.93 12.40
N LEU A 84 -5.09 -14.97 11.60
CA LEU A 84 -4.10 -16.01 11.85
C LEU A 84 -2.66 -15.45 11.88
N ALA A 85 -2.32 -14.53 10.98
CA ALA A 85 -1.02 -13.88 10.99
C ALA A 85 -0.80 -13.03 12.26
N HIS A 86 -1.84 -12.35 12.75
CA HIS A 86 -1.76 -11.56 13.99
C HIS A 86 -1.72 -12.42 15.26
N SER A 87 -2.35 -13.60 15.25
CA SER A 87 -2.31 -14.56 16.35
C SER A 87 -1.16 -15.56 16.25
N SER A 88 -0.36 -15.52 15.17
CA SER A 88 0.81 -16.38 15.02
C SER A 88 1.83 -16.06 16.11
N HIS A 89 2.50 -17.09 16.64
CA HIS A 89 3.55 -16.95 17.64
C HIS A 89 4.82 -17.64 17.17
N ASN A 90 5.94 -16.95 17.30
CA ASN A 90 7.28 -17.49 17.14
C ASN A 90 8.24 -16.72 18.06
N GLU A 91 9.45 -17.26 18.24
CA GLU A 91 10.46 -16.69 19.13
C GLU A 91 10.77 -15.22 18.80
N PHE A 92 10.81 -14.86 17.51
CA PHE A 92 11.09 -13.49 17.10
C PHE A 92 9.95 -12.53 17.48
N ARG A 93 8.69 -12.94 17.30
CA ARG A 93 7.51 -12.14 17.67
C ARG A 93 7.42 -11.94 19.18
N GLU A 94 7.79 -12.93 19.97
CA GLU A 94 7.86 -12.80 21.43
C GLU A 94 8.88 -11.74 21.84
N LYS A 95 10.08 -11.75 21.25
CA LYS A 95 11.10 -10.72 21.48
C LYS A 95 10.63 -9.33 21.08
N LEU A 96 9.91 -9.21 19.95
CA LEU A 96 9.31 -7.94 19.54
C LEU A 96 8.31 -7.44 20.60
N LEU A 97 7.38 -8.29 21.04
CA LEU A 97 6.39 -7.93 22.05
C LEU A 97 7.03 -7.61 23.40
N GLU A 98 8.11 -8.28 23.77
CA GLU A 98 8.88 -7.96 24.97
C GLU A 98 9.57 -6.60 24.86
N ALA A 99 10.25 -6.31 23.75
CA ALA A 99 10.84 -5.01 23.47
C ALA A 99 9.77 -3.89 23.51
N GLN A 100 8.57 -4.16 23.02
CA GLN A 100 7.45 -3.22 23.13
C GLN A 100 7.04 -2.98 24.59
N ARG A 101 6.91 -4.03 25.40
CA ARG A 101 6.51 -3.93 26.82
C ARG A 101 7.55 -3.21 27.67
N GLN A 102 8.84 -3.48 27.43
CA GLN A 102 9.93 -2.95 28.25
C GLN A 102 10.42 -1.57 27.78
N HIS A 103 10.39 -1.31 26.47
CA HIS A 103 11.06 -0.15 25.85
C HIS A 103 10.15 0.65 24.90
N GLY A 104 8.87 0.27 24.80
CA GLY A 104 7.87 1.00 24.02
C GLY A 104 7.89 0.71 22.52
N LEU A 105 6.99 1.40 21.80
CA LEU A 105 6.75 1.16 20.37
C LEU A 105 7.97 1.44 19.49
N LYS A 106 8.82 2.40 19.85
CA LYS A 106 10.02 2.71 19.05
C LYS A 106 10.99 1.52 19.01
N ALA A 107 11.28 0.91 20.17
CA ALA A 107 12.15 -0.26 20.25
C ALA A 107 11.57 -1.45 19.46
N TYR A 108 10.25 -1.64 19.52
CA TYR A 108 9.54 -2.62 18.69
C TYR A 108 9.78 -2.37 17.19
N LEU A 109 9.59 -1.14 16.72
CA LEU A 109 9.75 -0.79 15.29
C LEU A 109 11.19 -0.90 14.83
N ASP A 110 12.15 -0.45 15.65
CA ASP A 110 13.57 -0.53 15.35
C ASP A 110 14.03 -2.00 15.26
N MET A 111 13.53 -2.87 16.15
CA MET A 111 13.82 -4.31 16.09
C MET A 111 13.13 -5.01 14.91
N ARG A 112 11.89 -4.63 14.59
CA ARG A 112 11.11 -5.21 13.49
C ARG A 112 11.69 -4.84 12.12
N ASP A 113 11.97 -3.55 11.92
CA ASP A 113 12.35 -3.01 10.61
C ASP A 113 13.87 -2.95 10.43
N GLY A 114 14.64 -2.79 11.51
CA GLY A 114 16.09 -2.54 11.49
C GLY A 114 16.91 -3.50 10.61
N PRO A 115 16.71 -4.84 10.70
CA PRO A 115 17.44 -5.80 9.88
C PRO A 115 17.23 -5.65 8.36
N PHE A 116 16.15 -4.98 7.94
CA PHE A 116 15.80 -4.76 6.54
C PHE A 116 16.23 -3.38 6.02
N GLN A 117 16.90 -2.57 6.86
CA GLN A 117 17.32 -1.23 6.50
C GLN A 117 18.82 -1.19 6.12
N PRO A 118 19.20 -0.44 5.06
CA PRO A 118 18.33 0.33 4.17
C PRO A 118 17.54 -0.56 3.20
N GLU A 119 16.29 -0.19 2.93
CA GLU A 119 15.47 -0.90 1.95
C GLU A 119 16.05 -0.72 0.52
N PRO A 120 15.79 -1.67 -0.41
CA PRO A 120 16.32 -1.60 -1.78
C PRO A 120 15.88 -0.35 -2.55
N MET A 121 14.68 0.18 -2.24
CA MET A 121 14.10 1.34 -2.91
C MET A 121 13.10 2.06 -2.01
N GLY A 122 12.43 3.09 -2.55
CA GLY A 122 11.43 3.84 -1.82
C GLY A 122 12.02 4.77 -0.73
N PRO A 123 11.16 5.29 0.16
CA PRO A 123 11.52 6.37 1.09
C PRO A 123 12.52 5.96 2.17
N ARG A 124 12.62 4.65 2.47
CA ARG A 124 13.50 4.12 3.51
C ARG A 124 14.83 3.59 2.97
N SER A 125 15.04 3.62 1.66
CA SER A 125 16.32 3.35 1.02
C SER A 125 17.40 4.35 1.41
N ALA A 126 18.68 4.01 1.18
CA ALA A 126 19.80 4.91 1.43
C ALA A 126 19.63 6.27 0.72
N LYS A 127 19.20 6.25 -0.54
CA LYS A 127 18.90 7.46 -1.33
C LYS A 127 17.70 8.23 -0.78
N GLY A 128 16.65 7.53 -0.35
CA GLY A 128 15.45 8.16 0.24
C GLY A 128 15.77 8.88 1.56
N ARG A 129 16.60 8.27 2.41
CA ARG A 129 17.04 8.84 3.69
C ARG A 129 17.91 10.10 3.50
N GLN A 130 18.80 10.11 2.51
CA GLN A 130 19.64 11.27 2.19
C GLN A 130 18.81 12.50 1.78
N LYS A 131 17.74 12.31 1.01
CA LYS A 131 16.82 13.40 0.63
C LYS A 131 16.05 14.01 1.80
N LYS A 132 15.85 13.27 2.89
CA LYS A 132 15.11 13.75 4.08
C LYS A 132 16.00 14.52 5.06
N ALA A 133 17.32 14.36 4.96
CA ALA A 133 18.30 15.05 5.80
C ALA A 133 18.74 16.41 5.23
N GLN A 134 18.28 16.75 4.02
CA GLN A 134 18.44 18.05 3.35
C GLN A 134 17.13 18.83 3.46
#